data_AF-A0A352WSC7-F1
#
_entry.id   AF-A0A352WSC7-F1
#
_cell.length_a   1.000
_cell.length_b   1.000
_cell.length_c   1.000
_cell.angle_alpha   90.00
_cell.angle_beta   90.00
_cell.angle_gamma   90.00
#
_symmetry.space_group_name_H-M   'P 1'
#
loop_
_entity.id
_entity.type
_entity.pdbx_description
1 polymer ?
#
loop_
_entity_poly.entity_id
_entity_poly.type
_entity_poly.pdbx_seq_one_letter_code
_entity_poly.pdbx_strand_id
1 'polypeptide(L)'
;MKHMTVSLICITLILLIAPMKEAASLYEDVIRMHILADSDLPKDQVVKLKVRDRILLESETLLHNCETREDAAAIIERNLDYLAGIARDVLEENGFSYKAVATLSKEYYETRDYEGFSLPAGEYYSFRICLGNAEGKNWWCVMF
;
A
#
# COMPACT_ATOMS: atom_id res chain seq x y z
N MET A 1 9.38 -7.66 -70.10
CA MET A 1 10.67 -7.59 -69.36
C MET A 1 10.48 -6.56 -68.26
N LYS A 2 10.23 -7.01 -67.01
CA LYS A 2 11.08 -6.80 -65.80
C LYS A 2 11.42 -5.31 -65.61
N HIS A 3 11.06 -4.61 -64.54
CA HIS A 3 11.24 -4.88 -63.09
C HIS A 3 10.19 -4.04 -62.31
N MET A 4 9.31 -4.60 -61.48
CA MET A 4 9.48 -4.88 -60.04
C MET A 4 10.31 -3.84 -59.27
N THR A 5 9.62 -2.93 -58.57
CA THR A 5 10.13 -2.29 -57.35
C THR A 5 8.99 -2.16 -56.36
N VAL A 6 8.93 -3.12 -55.44
CA VAL A 6 8.23 -3.02 -54.17
C VAL A 6 8.95 -1.94 -53.36
N SER A 7 8.30 -0.80 -53.10
CA SER A 7 8.81 0.17 -52.14
C SER A 7 7.86 0.24 -50.95
N LEU A 8 8.22 -0.59 -49.97
CA LEU A 8 8.28 -0.24 -48.55
C LEU A 8 7.02 0.40 -47.95
N ILE A 9 6.13 -0.50 -47.53
CA ILE A 9 5.28 -0.34 -46.34
C ILE A 9 6.19 0.08 -45.17
N CYS A 10 6.26 1.37 -44.85
CA CYS A 10 7.07 1.86 -43.72
C CYS A 10 6.54 3.13 -43.04
N ILE A 11 5.25 3.45 -43.17
CA ILE A 11 4.62 4.55 -42.41
C ILE A 11 3.34 4.07 -41.72
N THR A 12 3.42 2.88 -41.12
CA THR A 12 2.62 2.54 -39.96
C THR A 12 3.58 2.43 -38.79
N LEU A 13 3.18 2.94 -37.62
CA LEU A 13 3.83 2.74 -36.31
C LEU A 13 4.76 3.85 -35.78
N ILE A 14 4.35 5.12 -35.82
CA ILE A 14 4.92 6.17 -34.92
C ILE A 14 3.88 6.54 -33.84
N LEU A 15 3.24 5.55 -33.21
CA LEU A 15 2.26 5.77 -32.13
C LEU A 15 2.37 4.79 -30.95
N LEU A 16 3.48 4.06 -30.79
CA LEU A 16 3.62 3.06 -29.72
C LEU A 16 4.95 3.12 -28.96
N ILE A 17 5.51 4.32 -28.79
CA ILE A 17 6.54 4.55 -27.77
C ILE A 17 5.94 5.42 -26.68
N ALA A 18 4.80 4.99 -26.12
CA ALA A 18 4.54 5.35 -24.74
C ALA A 18 5.66 4.70 -23.92
N PRO A 19 6.36 5.43 -23.03
CA PRO A 19 7.31 4.78 -22.14
C PRO A 19 6.51 3.75 -21.34
N MET A 20 6.80 2.47 -21.56
CA MET A 20 6.46 1.44 -20.59
C MET A 20 7.29 1.79 -19.36
N LYS A 21 6.74 2.59 -18.44
CA LYS A 21 7.25 2.69 -17.07
C LYS A 21 7.12 1.26 -16.55
N GLU A 22 8.22 0.51 -16.61
CA GLU A 22 8.27 -0.91 -16.30
C GLU A 22 7.63 -1.14 -14.93
N ALA A 23 6.87 -2.22 -14.78
CA ALA A 23 6.18 -2.56 -13.54
C ALA A 23 7.11 -2.49 -12.31
N ALA A 24 8.42 -2.70 -12.50
CA ALA A 24 9.46 -2.50 -11.49
C ALA A 24 9.43 -1.11 -10.81
N SER A 25 9.18 -0.04 -11.57
CA SER A 25 9.15 1.34 -11.06
C SER A 25 7.94 1.67 -10.18
N LEU A 26 6.81 0.98 -10.39
CA LEU A 26 5.59 1.17 -9.57
C LEU A 26 5.77 0.61 -8.15
N TYR A 27 6.59 -0.43 -7.98
CA TYR A 27 6.79 -1.06 -6.67
C TYR A 27 7.73 -0.28 -5.77
N GLU A 28 8.63 0.51 -6.36
CA GLU A 28 9.52 1.41 -5.61
C GLU A 28 8.76 2.58 -4.98
N ASP A 29 7.52 2.84 -5.39
CA ASP A 29 6.68 3.91 -4.85
C ASP A 29 5.75 3.45 -3.71
N VAL A 30 5.79 2.16 -3.33
CA VAL A 30 4.82 1.57 -2.40
C VAL A 30 5.14 1.82 -0.92
N ILE A 31 4.12 2.22 -0.14
CA ILE A 31 4.11 2.09 1.33
C ILE A 31 3.25 0.89 1.73
N ARG A 32 3.87 -0.08 2.40
CA ARG A 32 3.18 -1.27 2.91
C ARG A 32 2.49 -0.95 4.23
N MET A 33 1.22 -1.28 4.33
CA MET A 33 0.42 -1.12 5.54
C MET A 33 0.09 -2.45 6.20
N HIS A 34 0.16 -2.47 7.53
CA HIS A 34 -0.22 -3.61 8.35
C HIS A 34 -1.09 -3.17 9.51
N ILE A 35 -2.22 -3.84 9.69
CA ILE A 35 -2.98 -3.75 10.95
C ILE A 35 -2.77 -5.06 11.71
N LEU A 36 -2.19 -4.98 12.90
CA LEU A 36 -1.94 -6.11 13.78
C LEU A 36 -3.07 -6.17 14.80
N ALA A 37 -3.83 -7.27 14.81
CA ALA A 37 -4.95 -7.44 15.73
C ALA A 37 -4.45 -7.74 17.15
N ASP A 38 -5.29 -7.47 18.15
CA ASP A 38 -5.00 -7.82 19.54
C ASP A 38 -4.77 -9.32 19.72
N SER A 39 -5.58 -10.15 19.07
CA SER A 39 -5.46 -11.61 19.11
C SER A 39 -5.97 -12.28 17.83
N ASP A 40 -5.86 -13.61 17.75
CA ASP A 40 -6.42 -14.43 16.67
C ASP A 40 -7.92 -14.75 16.81
N LEU A 41 -8.58 -14.24 17.85
CA LEU A 41 -10.01 -14.44 18.04
C LEU A 41 -10.80 -13.79 16.88
N PRO A 42 -11.92 -14.40 16.45
CA PRO A 42 -12.71 -13.88 15.33
C PRO A 42 -13.12 -12.41 15.49
N LYS A 43 -13.44 -11.98 16.71
CA LYS A 43 -13.82 -10.58 17.00
C LYS A 43 -12.69 -9.58 16.71
N ASP A 44 -11.44 -9.94 17.03
CA ASP A 44 -10.28 -9.07 16.88
C ASP A 44 -9.85 -9.02 15.41
N GLN A 45 -10.01 -10.14 14.70
CA GLN A 45 -9.82 -10.17 13.25
C GLN A 45 -10.87 -9.34 12.50
N VAL A 46 -12.13 -9.37 12.94
CA VAL A 46 -13.20 -8.55 12.33
C VAL A 46 -12.95 -7.06 12.56
N VAL A 47 -12.63 -6.62 13.79
CA VAL A 47 -12.41 -5.20 14.05
C VAL A 47 -11.13 -4.69 13.37
N LYS A 48 -10.09 -5.52 13.27
CA LYS A 48 -8.90 -5.22 12.47
C LYS A 48 -9.24 -4.87 11.02
N LEU A 49 -10.14 -5.62 10.38
CA LEU A 49 -10.56 -5.34 9.00
C LEU A 49 -11.30 -4.01 8.90
N LYS A 50 -12.14 -3.67 9.89
CA LYS A 50 -12.81 -2.36 9.95
C LYS A 50 -11.81 -1.21 10.12
N VAL A 51 -10.80 -1.38 10.98
CA VAL A 51 -9.72 -0.40 11.16
C VAL A 51 -8.97 -0.21 9.84
N ARG A 52 -8.58 -1.30 9.17
CA ARG A 52 -7.92 -1.26 7.85
C ARG A 52 -8.73 -0.43 6.86
N ASP A 53 -10.01 -0.75 6.71
CA ASP A 53 -10.88 -0.11 5.71
C ASP A 53 -11.04 1.38 5.99
N ARG A 54 -11.21 1.75 7.27
CA ARG A 54 -11.28 3.16 7.66
C ARG A 54 -9.97 3.89 7.39
N ILE A 55 -8.84 3.29 7.73
CA ILE A 55 -7.52 3.91 7.51
C ILE A 55 -7.24 4.10 6.02
N LEU A 56 -7.55 3.12 5.17
CA LEU A 56 -7.39 3.28 3.71
C LEU A 56 -8.19 4.46 3.19
N LEU A 57 -9.47 4.58 3.60
CA LEU A 57 -10.34 5.69 3.20
C LEU A 57 -9.77 7.06 3.61
N GLU A 58 -9.33 7.19 4.87
CA GLU A 58 -8.75 8.44 5.36
C GLU A 58 -7.40 8.75 4.67
N SER A 59 -6.65 7.70 4.29
CA SER A 59 -5.37 7.83 3.60
C SER A 59 -5.52 8.35 2.17
N GLU A 60 -6.59 7.98 1.46
CA GLU A 60 -6.90 8.54 0.13
C GLU A 60 -7.00 10.07 0.19
N THR A 61 -7.61 10.60 1.24
CA THR A 61 -7.73 12.05 1.45
C THR A 61 -6.42 12.66 1.94
N LEU A 62 -5.77 12.02 2.92
CA LEU A 62 -4.53 12.50 3.53
C LEU A 62 -3.37 12.59 2.52
N LEU A 63 -3.32 11.66 1.58
CA LEU A 63 -2.25 11.52 0.59
C LEU A 63 -2.62 12.01 -0.81
N HIS A 64 -3.81 12.62 -1.00
CA HIS A 64 -4.33 12.94 -2.33
C HIS A 64 -3.41 13.82 -3.19
N ASN A 65 -2.65 14.73 -2.57
CA ASN A 65 -1.71 15.64 -3.25
C ASN A 65 -0.26 15.12 -3.24
N CYS A 66 -0.05 13.87 -2.83
CA CYS A 66 1.28 13.32 -2.68
C CYS A 66 1.75 12.69 -3.99
N GLU A 67 2.93 13.07 -4.45
CA GLU A 67 3.49 12.60 -5.73
C GLU A 67 4.60 11.54 -5.54
N THR A 68 5.23 11.50 -4.37
CA THR A 68 6.37 10.61 -4.09
C THR A 68 6.17 9.80 -2.82
N ARG A 69 6.79 8.61 -2.76
CA ARG A 69 6.76 7.75 -1.57
C ARG A 69 7.39 8.43 -0.36
N GLU A 70 8.46 9.19 -0.55
CA GLU A 70 9.15 9.93 0.50
C GLU A 70 8.24 11.01 1.10
N ASP A 71 7.51 11.75 0.27
CA ASP A 71 6.53 12.74 0.73
C ASP A 71 5.38 12.06 1.48
N ALA A 72 4.89 10.91 0.98
CA ALA A 72 3.81 10.16 1.59
C ALA A 72 4.24 9.65 2.97
N ALA A 73 5.44 9.10 3.07
CA ALA A 73 6.05 8.67 4.32
C ALA A 73 6.17 9.85 5.31
N ALA A 74 6.61 11.02 4.86
CA ALA A 74 6.72 12.20 5.72
C ALA A 74 5.35 12.72 6.19
N ILE A 75 4.31 12.63 5.35
CA ILE A 75 2.93 12.97 5.74
C ILE A 75 2.41 11.97 6.77
N ILE A 76 2.59 10.67 6.54
CA ILE A 76 2.18 9.61 7.47
C ILE A 76 2.88 9.78 8.81
N GLU A 77 4.20 10.00 8.82
CA GLU A 77 5.00 10.19 10.04
C GLU A 77 4.45 11.35 10.90
N ARG A 78 4.10 12.47 10.28
CA ARG A 78 3.51 13.63 10.98
C ARG A 78 2.09 13.38 11.50
N ASN A 79 1.41 12.36 11.00
CA ASN A 79 0.01 12.06 11.30
C ASN A 79 -0.18 10.72 12.03
N LEU A 80 0.88 10.11 12.57
CA LEU A 80 0.79 8.82 13.27
C LEU A 80 -0.24 8.85 14.41
N ASP A 81 -0.23 9.89 15.23
CA ASP A 81 -1.17 10.03 16.35
C ASP A 81 -2.63 10.18 15.90
N TYR A 82 -2.83 10.89 14.78
CA TYR A 82 -4.14 11.06 14.15
C TYR A 82 -4.66 9.74 13.58
N LEU A 83 -3.83 9.01 12.83
CA LEU A 83 -4.16 7.69 12.28
C LEU A 83 -4.41 6.66 13.40
N ALA A 84 -3.63 6.70 14.47
CA ALA A 84 -3.89 5.90 15.67
C ALA A 84 -5.21 6.31 16.34
N GLY A 85 -5.59 7.60 16.30
CA GLY A 85 -6.89 8.12 16.73
C GLY A 85 -8.06 7.50 15.98
N ILE A 86 -8.00 7.51 14.65
CA ILE A 86 -9.01 6.86 13.80
C ILE A 86 -9.17 5.38 14.18
N ALA A 87 -8.06 4.67 14.39
CA ALA A 87 -8.12 3.27 14.81
C ALA A 87 -8.80 3.12 16.18
N ARG A 88 -8.52 4.01 17.15
CA ARG A 88 -9.19 4.00 18.46
C ARG A 88 -10.69 4.27 18.33
N ASP A 89 -11.11 5.21 17.50
CA ASP A 89 -12.53 5.51 17.29
C ASP A 89 -13.27 4.26 16.78
N VAL A 90 -12.69 3.55 15.81
CA VAL A 90 -13.25 2.28 15.30
C VAL A 90 -13.30 1.22 16.41
N LEU A 91 -12.29 1.12 17.27
CA LEU A 91 -12.31 0.18 18.39
C LEU A 91 -13.46 0.49 19.36
N GLU A 92 -13.62 1.76 19.75
CA GLU A 92 -14.65 2.22 20.67
C GLU A 92 -16.06 1.97 20.10
N GLU A 93 -16.29 2.31 18.84
CA GLU A 93 -17.54 2.05 18.10
C GLU A 93 -17.90 0.55 18.07
N ASN A 94 -16.91 -0.33 18.17
CA ASN A 94 -17.08 -1.79 18.15
C ASN A 94 -17.01 -2.43 19.55
N GLY A 95 -16.96 -1.63 20.62
CA GLY A 95 -17.00 -2.10 22.00
C GLY A 95 -15.68 -2.64 22.55
N PHE A 96 -14.55 -2.25 21.96
CA PHE A 96 -13.22 -2.59 22.44
C PHE A 96 -12.63 -1.41 23.24
N SER A 97 -11.88 -1.73 24.30
CA SER A 97 -11.27 -0.73 25.20
C SER A 97 -9.74 -0.72 25.18
N TYR A 98 -9.12 -1.60 24.38
CA TYR A 98 -7.67 -1.61 24.21
C TYR A 98 -7.21 -0.48 23.28
N LYS A 99 -5.92 -0.13 23.37
CA LYS A 99 -5.33 0.99 22.64
C LYS A 99 -4.96 0.60 21.21
N ALA A 100 -4.79 1.62 20.36
CA ALA A 100 -4.13 1.49 19.07
C ALA A 100 -2.91 2.41 19.02
N VAL A 101 -1.80 1.91 18.47
CA VAL A 101 -0.55 2.64 18.25
C VAL A 101 -0.15 2.53 16.79
N ALA A 102 0.15 3.65 16.16
CA ALA A 102 0.64 3.69 14.79
C ALA A 102 2.15 3.92 14.75
N THR A 103 2.86 3.27 13.84
CA THR A 103 4.29 3.46 13.61
C THR A 103 4.60 3.45 12.12
N LEU A 104 5.67 4.13 11.73
CA LEU A 104 6.25 4.01 10.40
C LEU A 104 7.73 3.67 10.55
N SER A 105 8.17 2.65 9.82
CA SER A 105 9.54 2.16 9.84
C SER A 105 10.00 1.82 8.43
N LYS A 106 11.30 1.56 8.26
CA LYS A 106 11.83 0.90 7.07
C LYS A 106 12.09 -0.56 7.40
N GLU A 107 11.62 -1.46 6.55
CA GLU A 107 11.73 -2.90 6.78
C GLU A 107 12.06 -3.64 5.48
N TYR A 108 12.88 -4.68 5.60
CA TYR A 108 13.17 -5.58 4.49
C TYR A 108 12.09 -6.64 4.37
N TYR A 109 11.61 -6.85 3.15
CA TYR A 109 10.66 -7.91 2.83
C TYR A 109 11.20 -8.82 1.74
N GLU A 110 10.88 -10.10 1.83
CA GLU A 110 11.05 -11.03 0.72
C GLU A 110 10.03 -10.75 -0.39
N THR A 111 10.30 -11.30 -1.59
CA THR A 111 9.37 -11.23 -2.72
C THR A 111 8.03 -11.85 -2.35
N ARG A 112 6.93 -11.16 -2.70
CA ARG A 112 5.56 -11.64 -2.49
C ARG A 112 4.81 -11.66 -3.80
N ASP A 113 4.34 -12.85 -4.16
CA ASP A 113 3.51 -13.07 -5.35
C ASP A 113 2.02 -12.99 -4.98
N TYR A 114 1.28 -12.25 -5.79
CA TYR A 114 -0.17 -12.11 -5.74
C TYR A 114 -0.77 -12.57 -7.08
N GLU A 115 -2.08 -12.77 -7.11
CA GLU A 115 -2.76 -13.01 -8.37
C GLU A 115 -2.66 -11.76 -9.26
N GLY A 116 -1.81 -11.83 -10.29
CA GLY A 116 -1.66 -10.79 -11.31
C GLY A 116 -0.49 -9.82 -11.11
N PHE A 117 0.22 -9.84 -9.97
CA PHE A 117 1.42 -9.03 -9.76
C PHE A 117 2.32 -9.58 -8.64
N SER A 118 3.57 -9.11 -8.56
CA SER A 118 4.52 -9.49 -7.52
C SER A 118 5.21 -8.25 -6.96
N LEU A 119 5.35 -8.18 -5.64
CA LEU A 119 6.19 -7.18 -4.98
C LEU A 119 7.58 -7.77 -4.75
N PRO A 120 8.65 -7.24 -5.37
CA PRO A 120 9.99 -7.79 -5.26
C PRO A 120 10.56 -7.65 -3.83
N ALA A 121 11.54 -8.49 -3.50
CA ALA A 121 12.29 -8.35 -2.27
C ALA A 121 13.02 -7.00 -2.22
N GLY A 122 13.05 -6.36 -1.04
CA GLY A 122 13.65 -5.04 -0.88
C GLY A 122 13.29 -4.36 0.43
N GLU A 123 13.83 -3.17 0.63
CA GLU A 123 13.47 -2.30 1.75
C GLU A 123 12.26 -1.43 1.37
N TYR A 124 11.23 -1.43 2.22
CA TYR A 124 10.01 -0.65 2.04
C TYR A 124 9.73 0.20 3.27
N TYR A 125 8.97 1.29 3.09
CA TYR A 125 8.28 1.89 4.23
C TYR A 125 7.15 0.95 4.69
N SER A 126 7.10 0.72 6.00
CA SER A 126 6.18 -0.16 6.71
C SER A 126 5.37 0.69 7.68
N PHE A 127 4.16 1.05 7.29
CA PHE A 127 3.18 1.67 8.17
C PHE A 127 2.43 0.58 8.93
N ARG A 128 2.39 0.67 10.26
CA ARG A 128 1.76 -0.33 11.12
C ARG A 128 0.81 0.32 12.08
N ILE A 129 -0.33 -0.33 12.31
CA ILE A 129 -1.20 -0.04 13.46
C ILE A 129 -1.30 -1.31 14.30
N CYS A 130 -0.79 -1.22 15.52
CA CYS A 130 -0.84 -2.26 16.54
C CYS A 130 -2.08 -2.04 17.41
N LEU A 131 -3.02 -2.99 17.37
CA LEU A 131 -4.21 -3.00 18.21
C LEU A 131 -3.93 -3.86 19.45
N GLY A 132 -4.14 -3.30 20.64
CA GLY A 132 -3.90 -3.98 21.91
C GLY A 132 -2.49 -4.56 22.00
N ASN A 133 -2.37 -5.87 22.22
CA ASN A 133 -1.08 -6.58 22.32
C ASN A 133 -0.43 -6.88 20.96
N ALA A 134 -1.15 -6.69 19.84
CA ALA A 134 -0.66 -6.97 18.49
C ALA A 134 -0.18 -8.42 18.25
N GLU A 135 -0.78 -9.39 18.96
CA GLU A 135 -0.41 -10.82 18.88
C GLU A 135 -1.21 -11.59 17.81
N GLY A 136 -2.25 -10.97 17.26
CA GLY A 136 -3.06 -11.57 16.21
C GLY A 136 -2.38 -11.53 14.85
N LYS A 137 -2.96 -12.26 13.91
CA LYS A 137 -2.55 -12.29 12.51
C LYS A 137 -2.32 -10.89 11.96
N ASN A 138 -1.26 -10.74 11.17
CA ASN A 138 -1.04 -9.57 10.33
C ASN A 138 -1.58 -9.84 8.92
N TRP A 139 -2.11 -8.79 8.29
CA TRP A 139 -2.47 -8.81 6.87
C TRP A 139 -1.82 -7.61 6.22
N TRP A 140 -1.41 -7.77 4.97
CA TRP A 140 -0.60 -6.82 4.23
C TRP A 140 -1.49 -6.06 3.26
N CYS A 141 -1.37 -4.75 3.27
CA CYS A 141 -2.02 -3.85 2.34
C CYS A 141 -1.01 -2.90 1.71
N VAL A 142 -1.40 -2.29 0.59
CA VAL A 142 -0.70 -1.16 -0.01
C VAL A 142 -1.49 0.10 0.34
N MET A 143 -0.80 1.15 0.79
CA MET A 143 -1.42 2.39 1.28
C MET A 143 -1.16 3.59 0.37
N PHE A 144 -0.02 3.59 -0.31
CA PHE A 144 0.42 4.56 -1.31
C PHE A 144 1.17 3.76 -2.37
#